data_AF-C5CMT9-F1
#
_entry.id   AF-C5CMT9-F1
#
_cell.length_a   1.000
_cell.length_b   1.000
_cell.length_c   1.000
_cell.angle_alpha   90.00
_cell.angle_beta   90.00
_cell.angle_gamma   90.00
#
_symmetry.space_group_name_H-M   'P 1'
#
loop_
_entity.id
_entity.type
_entity.pdbx_description
1 polymer ?
#
loop_
_entity_poly.entity_id
_entity_poly.type
_entity_poly.pdbx_seq_one_letter_code
_entity_poly.pdbx_strand_id
1 'polypeptide(L)'
;MKETGAQEKNTGAAVPGRLRRAARALVFAALAGALATCWADPMGLRQAFMEQVDRRLDPPPDEVQRYGNLARDELRRAGIAEEPPQYALLVDRSASVQALFAFWLPAGAAPVLIGAAPVSTGRRGGFEYFETPLGVFDHSVANPDFRAEGTRNEFGIRGYGEKGMRVFDFGWQQARRLWGRGGTSTMRLQMHATDPDRLEARLGSVQSKGCIRIAASLNRFLDRLGVLDADYLRAKAEGSAPWVLPPDQAPVEGAGRYLIVVDTGRSERPAWSPPPKSGPLPTGADSAP
;
A
#
# COMPACT_ATOMS: atom_id res chain seq x y z
N MET A 1 -37.14 -75.73 -57.42
CA MET A 1 -36.58 -74.61 -58.21
C MET A 1 -37.13 -73.34 -57.58
N LYS A 2 -36.36 -72.74 -56.66
CA LYS A 2 -35.56 -71.50 -56.84
C LYS A 2 -36.44 -70.26 -57.06
N GLU A 3 -36.35 -69.33 -56.10
CA GLU A 3 -36.62 -67.87 -56.09
C GLU A 3 -37.38 -67.49 -54.81
N THR A 4 -37.08 -66.44 -54.03
CA THR A 4 -35.96 -65.49 -53.91
C THR A 4 -36.17 -64.80 -52.57
N GLY A 5 -35.15 -64.72 -51.72
CA GLY A 5 -35.16 -63.90 -50.51
C GLY A 5 -34.78 -62.45 -50.84
N ALA A 6 -35.56 -61.50 -50.31
CA ALA A 6 -35.17 -60.09 -50.23
C ALA A 6 -34.86 -59.78 -48.76
N GLN A 7 -33.57 -59.57 -48.46
CA GLN A 7 -33.09 -59.14 -47.16
C GLN A 7 -32.56 -57.70 -47.32
N GLU A 8 -33.14 -56.77 -46.57
CA GLU A 8 -32.78 -55.35 -46.55
C GLU A 8 -31.30 -55.16 -46.18
N LYS A 9 -30.57 -54.45 -47.04
CA LYS A 9 -29.21 -53.99 -46.76
C LYS A 9 -29.26 -52.68 -45.97
N ASN A 10 -29.00 -52.80 -44.67
CA ASN A 10 -28.68 -51.69 -43.79
C ASN A 10 -27.30 -51.12 -44.17
N THR A 11 -27.26 -49.92 -44.78
CA THR A 11 -26.01 -49.23 -45.13
C THR A 11 -25.63 -48.27 -44.01
N GLY A 12 -24.99 -48.81 -42.97
CA GLY A 12 -24.27 -48.01 -41.98
C GLY A 12 -23.02 -47.39 -42.62
N ALA A 13 -23.10 -46.09 -42.94
CA ALA A 13 -21.93 -45.31 -43.32
C ALA A 13 -21.00 -45.15 -42.12
N ALA A 14 -19.89 -45.90 -42.11
CA ALA A 14 -18.83 -45.77 -41.13
C ALA A 14 -18.11 -44.43 -41.30
N VAL A 15 -18.26 -43.54 -40.32
CA VAL A 15 -17.46 -42.31 -40.20
C VAL A 15 -16.02 -42.71 -39.83
N PRO A 16 -14.99 -42.36 -40.62
CA PRO A 16 -13.62 -42.82 -40.38
C PRO A 16 -13.04 -42.20 -39.09
N GLY A 17 -12.57 -43.08 -38.20
CA GLY A 17 -12.08 -42.80 -36.84
C GLY A 17 -10.77 -42.01 -36.72
N ARG A 18 -10.40 -41.18 -37.71
CA ARG A 18 -9.17 -40.35 -37.65
C ARG A 18 -9.41 -38.86 -37.36
N LEU A 19 -10.65 -38.38 -37.37
CA LEU A 19 -10.97 -36.98 -37.03
C LEU A 19 -11.32 -36.73 -35.56
N ARG A 20 -11.53 -37.77 -34.74
CA ARG A 20 -11.86 -37.61 -33.31
C ARG A 20 -10.66 -37.39 -32.38
N ARG A 21 -9.43 -37.63 -32.86
CA ARG A 21 -8.21 -37.42 -32.04
C ARG A 21 -7.63 -36.00 -32.16
N ALA A 22 -7.81 -35.32 -33.29
CA ALA A 22 -7.32 -33.95 -33.47
C ALA A 22 -8.17 -32.90 -32.71
N ALA A 23 -9.49 -33.11 -32.64
CA ALA A 23 -10.39 -32.18 -31.94
C ALA A 23 -10.23 -32.18 -30.40
N ARG A 24 -9.77 -33.29 -29.80
CA ARG A 24 -9.49 -33.36 -28.35
C ARG A 24 -8.16 -32.72 -27.95
N ALA A 25 -7.15 -32.75 -28.84
CA ALA A 25 -5.86 -32.14 -28.60
C ALA A 25 -5.92 -30.59 -28.66
N LEU A 26 -6.76 -30.03 -29.55
CA LEU A 26 -6.97 -28.59 -29.64
C LEU A 26 -7.81 -28.00 -28.49
N VAL A 27 -8.73 -28.77 -27.90
CA VAL A 27 -9.50 -28.31 -26.73
C VAL A 27 -8.64 -28.32 -25.45
N PHE A 28 -7.69 -29.24 -25.30
CA PHE A 28 -6.76 -29.23 -24.16
C PHE A 28 -5.69 -28.13 -24.25
N ALA A 29 -5.23 -27.78 -25.45
CA ALA A 29 -4.29 -26.68 -25.64
C ALA A 29 -4.95 -25.30 -25.48
N ALA A 30 -6.24 -25.17 -25.84
CA ALA A 30 -6.99 -23.91 -25.68
C ALA A 30 -7.43 -23.64 -24.23
N LEU A 31 -7.59 -24.67 -23.39
CA LEU A 31 -7.86 -24.47 -21.95
C LEU A 31 -6.59 -24.21 -21.12
N ALA A 32 -5.41 -24.58 -21.60
CA ALA A 32 -4.15 -24.32 -20.89
C ALA A 32 -3.69 -22.84 -21.01
N GLY A 33 -4.25 -22.08 -21.96
CA GLY A 33 -3.86 -20.69 -22.24
C GLY A 33 -4.62 -19.60 -21.49
N ALA A 34 -5.57 -19.94 -20.61
CA ALA A 34 -6.51 -18.97 -20.01
C ALA A 34 -6.58 -18.97 -18.47
N LEU A 35 -5.56 -19.50 -17.79
CA LEU A 35 -5.42 -19.36 -16.33
C LEU A 35 -3.96 -19.03 -15.99
N ALA A 36 -3.43 -17.93 -16.54
CA ALA A 36 -2.40 -17.21 -15.84
C ALA A 36 -3.08 -16.63 -14.59
N THR A 37 -3.21 -17.44 -13.54
CA THR A 37 -3.42 -16.93 -12.20
C THR A 37 -2.20 -16.06 -11.94
N CYS A 38 -2.37 -14.75 -11.88
CA CYS A 38 -1.30 -13.85 -11.53
C CYS A 38 -1.19 -13.92 -10.01
N TRP A 39 -0.18 -14.63 -9.51
CA TRP A 39 0.08 -14.71 -8.07
C TRP A 39 0.76 -13.41 -7.66
N ALA A 40 0.51 -12.96 -6.43
CA ALA A 40 1.29 -11.86 -5.87
C ALA A 40 2.79 -12.15 -6.01
N ASP A 41 3.57 -11.14 -6.38
CA ASP A 41 5.04 -11.20 -6.46
C ASP A 41 5.70 -10.24 -5.43
N PRO A 42 5.77 -10.65 -4.16
CA PRO A 42 6.43 -9.86 -3.12
C PRO A 42 7.91 -9.60 -3.38
N MET A 43 8.59 -10.49 -4.11
CA MET A 43 10.03 -10.34 -4.38
C MET A 43 10.27 -9.32 -5.49
N GLY A 44 9.48 -9.36 -6.56
CA GLY A 44 9.48 -8.31 -7.58
C GLY A 44 9.11 -6.95 -7.00
N LEU A 45 8.12 -6.90 -6.09
CA LEU A 45 7.79 -5.64 -5.41
C LEU A 45 8.90 -5.15 -4.47
N ARG A 46 9.59 -6.05 -3.76
CA ARG A 46 10.78 -5.71 -2.96
C ARG A 46 11.90 -5.16 -3.85
N GLN A 47 12.16 -5.77 -5.00
CA GLN A 47 13.14 -5.27 -5.96
C GLN A 47 12.76 -3.86 -6.45
N ALA A 48 11.49 -3.67 -6.84
CA ALA A 48 10.98 -2.37 -7.24
C ALA A 48 11.12 -1.32 -6.11
N PHE A 49 10.91 -1.70 -4.85
CA PHE A 49 11.13 -0.82 -3.71
C PHE A 49 12.61 -0.39 -3.61
N MET A 50 13.54 -1.34 -3.74
CA MET A 50 14.98 -1.06 -3.72
C MET A 50 15.45 -0.20 -4.90
N GLU A 51 14.77 -0.26 -6.04
CA GLU A 51 15.11 0.56 -7.21
C GLU A 51 14.47 1.96 -7.16
N GLN A 52 13.25 2.08 -6.66
CA GLN A 52 12.44 3.29 -6.79
C GLN A 52 12.41 4.17 -5.54
N VAL A 53 12.67 3.62 -4.35
CA VAL A 53 12.61 4.37 -3.08
C VAL A 53 14.01 4.76 -2.63
N ASP A 54 14.30 6.07 -2.54
CA ASP A 54 15.65 6.58 -2.25
C ASP A 54 16.01 6.61 -0.76
N ARG A 55 15.03 6.87 0.11
CA ARG A 55 15.16 6.91 1.57
C ARG A 55 14.65 5.62 2.16
N ARG A 56 15.57 4.70 2.43
CA ARG A 56 15.27 3.37 2.96
C ARG A 56 15.86 3.19 4.36
N LEU A 57 15.26 2.30 5.11
CA LEU A 57 15.78 1.76 6.36
C LEU A 57 16.05 0.28 6.17
N ASP A 58 17.09 -0.23 6.84
CA ASP A 58 17.51 -1.62 6.78
C ASP A 58 17.34 -2.28 8.17
N PRO A 59 16.09 -2.57 8.59
CA PRO A 59 15.83 -3.22 9.86
C PRO A 59 16.44 -4.64 9.88
N PRO A 60 17.08 -5.07 10.98
CA PRO A 60 17.59 -6.42 11.11
C PRO A 60 16.45 -7.45 11.16
N PRO A 61 16.72 -8.74 10.87
CA PRO A 61 15.67 -9.77 10.72
C PRO A 61 14.72 -9.93 11.93
N ASP A 62 15.21 -9.73 13.15
CA ASP A 62 14.42 -9.78 14.38
C ASP A 62 13.39 -8.63 14.44
N GLU A 63 13.76 -7.44 13.96
CA GLU A 63 12.86 -6.29 13.86
C GLU A 63 11.84 -6.50 12.75
N VAL A 64 12.26 -7.07 11.62
CA VAL A 64 11.34 -7.46 10.55
C VAL A 64 10.27 -8.42 11.06
N GLN A 65 10.69 -9.45 11.81
CA GLN A 65 9.77 -10.40 12.42
C GLN A 65 8.85 -9.71 13.43
N ARG A 66 9.40 -8.85 14.31
CA ARG A 66 8.64 -8.12 15.32
C ARG A 66 7.55 -7.25 14.70
N TYR A 67 7.89 -6.41 13.71
CA TYR A 67 6.93 -5.52 13.07
C TYR A 67 5.94 -6.26 12.17
N GLY A 68 6.36 -7.35 11.54
CA GLY A 68 5.45 -8.22 10.81
C GLY A 68 4.39 -8.85 11.72
N ASN A 69 4.80 -9.37 12.87
CA ASN A 69 3.88 -9.92 13.87
C ASN A 69 2.94 -8.84 14.41
N LEU A 70 3.48 -7.65 14.70
CA LEU A 70 2.68 -6.51 15.16
C LEU A 70 1.62 -6.11 14.13
N ALA A 71 1.95 -6.06 12.84
CA ALA A 71 0.99 -5.78 11.78
C ALA A 71 -0.16 -6.81 11.77
N ARG A 72 0.15 -8.10 11.85
CA ARG A 72 -0.86 -9.17 11.93
C ARG A 72 -1.72 -9.07 13.19
N ASP A 73 -1.11 -8.79 14.33
CA ASP A 73 -1.83 -8.70 15.60
C ASP A 73 -2.79 -7.51 15.62
N GLU A 74 -2.41 -6.35 15.07
CA GLU A 74 -3.30 -5.19 14.96
C GLU A 74 -4.46 -5.45 13.98
N LEU A 75 -4.21 -6.08 12.84
CA LEU A 75 -5.29 -6.50 11.91
C LEU A 75 -6.26 -7.46 12.60
N ARG A 76 -5.75 -8.46 13.32
CA ARG A 76 -6.59 -9.42 14.05
C ARG A 76 -7.40 -8.75 15.16
N ARG A 77 -6.80 -7.82 15.92
CA ARG A 77 -7.50 -7.02 16.94
C ARG A 77 -8.60 -6.16 16.34
N ALA A 78 -8.41 -5.67 15.11
CA ALA A 78 -9.41 -4.93 14.35
C ALA A 78 -10.49 -5.84 13.71
N GLY A 79 -10.41 -7.17 13.88
CA GLY A 79 -11.37 -8.12 13.30
C GLY A 79 -11.17 -8.37 11.80
N ILE A 80 -10.01 -8.03 11.25
CA ILE A 80 -9.68 -8.24 9.84
C ILE A 80 -9.10 -9.64 9.67
N ALA A 81 -9.64 -10.40 8.71
CA ALA A 81 -9.19 -11.74 8.41
C ALA A 81 -7.80 -11.74 7.76
N GLU A 82 -7.03 -12.82 7.98
CA GLU A 82 -5.73 -13.03 7.31
C GLU A 82 -5.88 -13.40 5.82
N GLU A 83 -7.11 -13.71 5.39
CA GLU A 83 -7.48 -14.05 4.01
C GLU A 83 -8.40 -12.96 3.43
N PRO A 84 -8.22 -12.54 2.17
CA PRO A 84 -7.16 -12.98 1.26
C PRO A 84 -5.78 -12.42 1.64
N PRO A 85 -4.68 -13.01 1.13
CA PRO A 85 -3.34 -12.45 1.27
C PRO A 85 -3.28 -11.05 0.66
N GLN A 86 -2.62 -10.12 1.34
CA GLN A 86 -2.61 -8.74 0.90
C GLN A 86 -1.36 -7.97 1.36
N TYR A 87 -1.06 -6.88 0.68
CA TYR A 87 -0.10 -5.90 1.19
C TYR A 87 -0.70 -5.07 2.33
N ALA A 88 0.15 -4.57 3.23
CA ALA A 88 -0.26 -3.60 4.24
C ALA A 88 0.90 -2.67 4.57
N LEU A 89 0.58 -1.45 5.01
CA LEU A 89 1.57 -0.54 5.55
C LEU A 89 1.45 -0.50 7.07
N LEU A 90 2.57 -0.59 7.76
CA LEU A 90 2.66 -0.33 9.20
C LEU A 90 3.52 0.90 9.44
N VAL A 91 3.07 1.81 10.29
CA VAL A 91 3.79 3.00 10.74
C VAL A 91 4.01 2.91 12.23
N ASP A 92 5.27 2.98 12.66
CA ASP A 92 5.61 3.20 14.05
C ASP A 92 5.78 4.69 14.32
N ARG A 93 4.78 5.28 14.99
CA ARG A 93 4.76 6.70 15.36
C ARG A 93 5.62 7.01 16.59
N SER A 94 6.28 6.03 17.20
CA SER A 94 7.15 6.28 18.35
C SER A 94 8.22 7.31 17.98
N ALA A 95 8.47 8.29 18.87
CA ALA A 95 9.39 9.39 18.61
C ALA A 95 10.85 8.91 18.41
N SER A 96 11.18 7.75 18.95
CA SER A 96 12.48 7.10 18.81
C SER A 96 12.60 6.25 17.55
N VAL A 97 11.49 5.98 16.83
CA VAL A 97 11.47 5.09 15.66
C VAL A 97 11.12 5.84 14.39
N GLN A 98 9.90 6.35 14.24
CA GLN A 98 9.46 7.11 13.06
C GLN A 98 9.74 6.38 11.73
N ALA A 99 9.20 5.18 11.59
CA ALA A 99 9.42 4.31 10.43
C ALA A 99 8.09 3.79 9.85
N LEU A 100 8.08 3.60 8.53
CA LEU A 100 7.04 2.89 7.80
C LEU A 100 7.62 1.60 7.23
N PHE A 101 6.84 0.53 7.30
CA PHE A 101 7.13 -0.79 6.77
C PHE A 101 6.04 -1.18 5.78
N ALA A 102 6.42 -1.56 4.57
CA ALA A 102 5.53 -2.21 3.63
C ALA A 102 5.71 -3.72 3.77
N PHE A 103 4.62 -4.44 4.04
CA PHE A 103 4.62 -5.90 4.18
C PHE A 103 3.70 -6.54 3.15
N TRP A 104 4.11 -7.71 2.66
CA TRP A 104 3.19 -8.73 2.16
C TRP A 104 2.77 -9.62 3.32
N LEU A 105 1.46 -9.82 3.47
CA LEU A 105 0.87 -10.66 4.50
C LEU A 105 0.27 -11.91 3.83
N PRO A 106 1.06 -13.00 3.66
CA PRO A 106 0.52 -14.26 3.19
C PRO A 106 -0.40 -14.85 4.26
N ALA A 107 -1.42 -15.62 3.86
CA ALA A 107 -2.22 -16.36 4.82
C ALA A 107 -1.44 -17.54 5.41
N GLY A 108 -1.53 -17.75 6.72
CA GLY A 108 -0.88 -18.87 7.41
C GLY A 108 0.65 -18.90 7.38
N ALA A 109 1.33 -17.89 6.83
CA ALA A 109 2.79 -17.81 6.75
C ALA A 109 3.34 -16.50 7.32
N ALA A 110 4.65 -16.45 7.54
CA ALA A 110 5.28 -15.26 8.11
C ALA A 110 5.16 -14.04 7.16
N PRO A 111 4.92 -12.83 7.69
CA PRO A 111 4.99 -11.59 6.92
C PRO A 111 6.31 -11.43 6.18
N VAL A 112 6.23 -10.93 4.95
CA VAL A 112 7.40 -10.70 4.09
C VAL A 112 7.60 -9.20 3.93
N LEU A 113 8.72 -8.67 4.42
CA LEU A 113 9.05 -7.26 4.25
C LEU A 113 9.27 -6.92 2.78
N ILE A 114 8.59 -5.90 2.28
CA ILE A 114 8.84 -5.30 0.97
C ILE A 114 9.88 -4.22 1.08
N GLY A 115 9.79 -3.39 2.11
CA GLY A 115 10.78 -2.37 2.42
C GLY A 115 10.40 -1.54 3.63
N ALA A 116 11.36 -0.79 4.16
CA ALA A 116 11.14 0.16 5.23
C ALA A 116 11.70 1.53 4.86
N ALA A 117 11.08 2.60 5.36
CA ALA A 117 11.44 3.98 5.06
C ALA A 117 11.20 4.89 6.28
N PRO A 118 11.96 5.99 6.43
CA PRO A 118 11.70 6.96 7.48
C PRO A 118 10.41 7.73 7.19
N VAL A 119 9.66 8.05 8.24
CA VAL A 119 8.45 8.89 8.17
C VAL A 119 8.49 10.00 9.19
N SER A 120 7.56 10.96 9.09
CA SER A 120 7.34 11.95 10.13
C SER A 120 5.88 12.00 10.53
N THR A 121 5.59 11.74 11.80
CA THR A 121 4.25 11.78 12.39
C THR A 121 4.01 13.03 13.22
N GLY A 122 2.81 13.11 13.81
CA GLY A 122 2.36 14.25 14.61
C GLY A 122 3.35 14.64 15.71
N ARG A 123 3.68 15.93 15.78
CA ARG A 123 4.53 16.50 16.82
C ARG A 123 3.75 17.40 17.77
N ARG A 124 4.32 17.66 18.94
CA ARG A 124 3.84 18.76 19.80
C ARG A 124 4.33 20.09 19.22
N GLY A 125 3.60 21.19 19.41
CA GLY A 125 4.17 22.51 19.12
C GLY A 125 3.25 23.59 18.54
N GLY A 126 1.94 23.42 18.48
CA GLY A 126 1.05 24.50 18.04
C GLY A 126 -0.43 24.13 18.03
N PHE A 127 -1.29 25.11 17.72
CA PHE A 127 -2.72 24.90 17.47
C PHE A 127 -2.92 23.91 16.29
N GLU A 128 -3.87 22.99 16.42
CA GLU A 128 -4.16 21.90 15.45
C GLU A 128 -3.06 20.86 15.25
N TYR A 129 -2.13 20.73 16.19
CA TYR A 129 -1.16 19.64 16.18
C TYR A 129 -1.73 18.42 16.89
N PHE A 130 -2.04 17.38 16.14
CA PHE A 130 -2.51 16.12 16.68
C PHE A 130 -1.37 15.12 16.83
N GLU A 131 -1.52 14.21 17.80
CA GLU A 131 -0.78 12.96 17.77
C GLU A 131 -1.42 12.05 16.73
N THR A 132 -0.63 11.54 15.77
CA THR A 132 -1.15 10.64 14.73
C THR A 132 -1.84 9.45 15.39
N PRO A 133 -3.13 9.16 15.13
CA PRO A 133 -3.92 8.19 15.90
C PRO A 133 -3.40 6.76 15.73
N LEU A 134 -3.63 5.92 16.73
CA LEU A 134 -3.31 4.49 16.72
C LEU A 134 -4.46 3.67 16.14
N GLY A 135 -4.12 2.53 15.53
CA GLY A 135 -5.10 1.54 15.08
C GLY A 135 -4.91 1.15 13.61
N VAL A 136 -5.94 0.51 13.07
CA VAL A 136 -6.01 0.11 11.67
C VAL A 136 -7.00 1.02 10.94
N PHE A 137 -6.56 1.58 9.82
CA PHE A 137 -7.32 2.52 9.03
C PHE A 137 -7.53 1.99 7.61
N ASP A 138 -8.77 2.04 7.16
CA ASP A 138 -9.17 1.69 5.80
C ASP A 138 -8.80 2.81 4.82
N HIS A 139 -8.14 2.42 3.75
CA HIS A 139 -7.98 3.21 2.54
C HIS A 139 -9.08 2.79 1.55
N SER A 140 -10.07 3.66 1.33
CA SER A 140 -11.26 3.32 0.56
C SER A 140 -11.78 4.52 -0.23
N VAL A 141 -12.59 4.24 -1.25
CA VAL A 141 -13.23 5.26 -2.09
C VAL A 141 -14.26 6.12 -1.35
N ALA A 142 -14.66 5.74 -0.12
CA ALA A 142 -15.54 6.55 0.74
C ALA A 142 -14.83 7.81 1.26
N ASN A 143 -13.50 7.78 1.34
CA ASN A 143 -12.65 8.91 1.67
C ASN A 143 -11.74 9.15 0.48
N PRO A 144 -12.21 9.89 -0.54
CA PRO A 144 -11.49 9.98 -1.80
C PRO A 144 -10.16 10.71 -1.61
N ASP A 145 -9.13 10.12 -2.18
CA ASP A 145 -7.80 10.69 -2.31
C ASP A 145 -7.84 11.88 -3.26
N PHE A 146 -6.77 12.67 -3.23
CA PHE A 146 -6.57 13.76 -4.16
C PHE A 146 -5.10 13.90 -4.55
N ARG A 147 -4.84 14.77 -5.52
CA ARG A 147 -3.51 15.06 -6.04
C ARG A 147 -3.04 16.41 -5.52
N ALA A 148 -1.80 16.46 -5.04
CA ALA A 148 -1.17 17.68 -4.58
C ALA A 148 -1.06 18.70 -5.73
N GLU A 149 -1.37 19.96 -5.45
CA GLU A 149 -1.20 21.05 -6.43
C GLU A 149 0.27 21.44 -6.63
N GLY A 150 1.13 21.12 -5.65
CA GLY A 150 2.54 21.51 -5.63
C GLY A 150 2.77 22.99 -5.32
N THR A 151 1.76 23.67 -4.77
CA THR A 151 1.83 25.08 -4.39
C THR A 151 2.76 25.28 -3.20
N ARG A 152 3.53 26.38 -3.23
CA ARG A 152 4.40 26.77 -2.13
C ARG A 152 3.64 27.70 -1.18
N ASN A 153 3.77 27.47 0.12
CA ASN A 153 3.29 28.40 1.13
C ASN A 153 4.23 29.62 1.25
N GLU A 154 3.93 30.53 2.19
CA GLU A 154 4.74 31.73 2.47
C GLU A 154 6.21 31.44 2.82
N PHE A 155 6.51 30.23 3.31
CA PHE A 155 7.86 29.75 3.61
C PHE A 155 8.55 29.05 2.43
N GLY A 156 7.92 29.05 1.26
CA GLY A 156 8.43 28.40 0.06
C GLY A 156 8.34 26.86 0.10
N ILE A 157 7.54 26.30 1.01
CA ILE A 157 7.38 24.85 1.22
C ILE A 157 6.14 24.33 0.51
N ARG A 158 6.28 23.19 -0.17
CA ARG A 158 5.19 22.43 -0.76
C ARG A 158 4.60 21.45 0.26
N GLY A 159 3.48 21.80 0.89
CA GLY A 159 2.91 21.04 2.03
C GLY A 159 2.68 19.55 1.73
N TYR A 160 2.01 19.26 0.61
CA TYR A 160 1.76 17.90 0.12
C TYR A 160 2.82 17.37 -0.86
N GLY A 161 4.00 18.01 -0.89
CA GLY A 161 5.07 17.67 -1.83
C GLY A 161 4.81 18.20 -3.24
N GLU A 162 5.45 17.59 -4.24
CA GLU A 162 5.39 18.07 -5.61
C GLU A 162 3.99 17.97 -6.24
N LYS A 163 3.76 18.74 -7.31
CA LYS A 163 2.51 18.65 -8.06
C LYS A 163 2.28 17.21 -8.55
N GLY A 164 1.06 16.72 -8.38
CA GLY A 164 0.64 15.38 -8.80
C GLY A 164 0.94 14.28 -7.79
N MET A 165 1.65 14.55 -6.69
CA MET A 165 1.82 13.55 -5.62
C MET A 165 0.46 13.15 -5.05
N ARG A 166 0.32 11.89 -4.66
CA ARG A 166 -0.93 11.38 -4.08
C ARG A 166 -1.03 11.76 -2.62
N VAL A 167 -2.21 12.21 -2.21
CA VAL A 167 -2.58 12.27 -0.79
C VAL A 167 -3.53 11.11 -0.54
N PHE A 168 -3.05 10.11 0.21
CA PHE A 168 -3.85 8.97 0.66
C PHE A 168 -4.69 9.42 1.85
N ASP A 169 -6.00 9.40 1.72
CA ASP A 169 -6.93 9.91 2.72
C ASP A 169 -7.63 8.76 3.47
N PHE A 170 -7.43 8.72 4.78
CA PHE A 170 -7.95 7.68 5.67
C PHE A 170 -9.16 8.16 6.47
N GLY A 171 -9.79 9.25 6.04
CA GLY A 171 -11.01 9.74 6.65
C GLY A 171 -10.82 10.56 7.93
N TRP A 172 -11.97 10.85 8.56
CA TRP A 172 -12.04 11.54 9.84
C TRP A 172 -11.79 10.57 10.99
N GLN A 173 -10.80 10.87 11.83
CA GLN A 173 -10.34 10.03 12.93
C GLN A 173 -10.36 10.80 14.26
N GLN A 174 -10.57 10.10 15.37
CA GLN A 174 -10.39 10.66 16.70
C GLN A 174 -8.91 10.63 17.07
N ALA A 175 -8.35 11.79 17.40
CA ALA A 175 -6.94 11.90 17.76
C ALA A 175 -6.73 12.79 18.98
N ARG A 176 -5.64 12.52 19.70
CA ARG A 176 -5.25 13.31 20.86
C ARG A 176 -4.72 14.66 20.42
N ARG A 177 -5.31 15.74 20.93
CA ARG A 177 -4.84 17.10 20.74
C ARG A 177 -3.55 17.31 21.54
N LEU A 178 -2.54 17.86 20.89
CA LEU A 178 -1.27 18.25 21.52
C LEU A 178 -1.20 19.75 21.84
N TRP A 179 -2.36 20.43 21.82
CA TRP A 179 -2.51 21.85 22.14
C TRP A 179 -3.66 22.11 23.13
N GLY A 180 -3.73 23.36 23.61
CA GLY A 180 -4.73 23.77 24.60
C GLY A 180 -4.65 22.92 25.86
N ARG A 181 -5.80 22.55 26.41
CA ARG A 181 -5.89 21.61 27.56
C ARG A 181 -5.75 20.14 27.16
N GLY A 182 -5.38 19.85 25.90
CA GLY A 182 -5.35 18.49 25.35
C GLY A 182 -6.77 17.94 25.10
N GLY A 183 -6.95 16.63 25.35
CA GLY A 183 -8.19 15.90 25.06
C GLY A 183 -8.23 15.32 23.65
N THR A 184 -9.38 14.78 23.26
CA THR A 184 -9.60 14.14 21.96
C THR A 184 -10.42 15.05 21.06
N SER A 185 -10.09 15.10 19.77
CA SER A 185 -10.89 15.81 18.76
C SER A 185 -10.73 15.12 17.41
N THR A 186 -11.68 15.40 16.51
CA THR A 186 -11.68 14.87 15.16
C THR A 186 -10.59 15.55 14.31
N MET A 187 -9.83 14.75 13.57
CA MET A 187 -8.87 15.20 12.56
C MET A 187 -9.01 14.39 11.28
N ARG A 188 -8.55 14.92 10.14
CA ARG A 188 -8.46 14.13 8.90
C ARG A 188 -7.10 13.42 8.87
N LEU A 189 -7.08 12.09 8.91
CA LEU A 189 -5.84 11.33 8.81
C LEU A 189 -5.44 11.20 7.34
N GLN A 190 -4.24 11.67 7.01
CA GLN A 190 -3.70 11.64 5.66
C GLN A 190 -2.26 11.15 5.68
N MET A 191 -1.87 10.41 4.63
CA MET A 191 -0.47 10.12 4.32
C MET A 191 -0.10 10.78 3.00
N HIS A 192 1.01 11.52 2.98
CA HIS A 192 1.38 12.32 1.80
C HIS A 192 2.89 12.52 1.66
N ALA A 193 3.30 12.87 0.43
CA ALA A 193 4.67 13.25 0.12
C ALA A 193 5.09 14.53 0.87
N THR A 194 6.38 14.60 1.18
CA THR A 194 7.03 15.76 1.79
C THR A 194 7.74 16.58 0.72
N ASP A 195 7.92 17.89 0.93
CA ASP A 195 8.72 18.71 0.02
C ASP A 195 10.15 18.13 -0.12
N PRO A 196 10.54 17.63 -1.30
CA PRO A 196 11.83 16.97 -1.50
C PRO A 196 13.02 17.93 -1.35
N ASP A 197 12.81 19.22 -1.66
CA ASP A 197 13.88 20.21 -1.65
C ASP A 197 14.15 20.74 -0.24
N ARG A 198 13.15 20.69 0.65
CA ARG A 198 13.16 21.43 1.92
C ARG A 198 13.08 20.54 3.15
N LEU A 199 12.21 19.52 3.13
CA LEU A 199 11.77 18.84 4.34
C LEU A 199 12.01 17.34 4.35
N GLU A 200 12.24 16.70 3.20
CA GLU A 200 12.49 15.25 3.18
C GLU A 200 13.73 14.81 3.98
N ALA A 201 14.75 15.66 4.08
CA ALA A 201 15.92 15.39 4.91
C ALA A 201 15.59 15.25 6.41
N ARG A 202 14.38 15.64 6.82
CA ARG A 202 13.87 15.59 8.20
C ARG A 202 13.04 14.36 8.53
N LEU A 203 12.70 13.54 7.54
CA LEU A 203 11.98 12.28 7.77
C LEU A 203 12.75 11.40 8.74
N GLY A 204 12.04 10.71 9.65
CA GLY A 204 12.62 9.96 10.77
C GLY A 204 12.50 10.67 12.13
N SER A 205 11.74 11.78 12.18
CA SER A 205 11.47 12.56 13.38
C SER A 205 10.03 13.08 13.42
N VAL A 206 9.50 13.39 14.61
CA VAL A 206 8.13 13.92 14.76
C VAL A 206 8.03 15.33 14.20
N GLN A 207 7.47 15.49 12.99
CA GLN A 207 7.46 16.76 12.23
C GLN A 207 6.19 16.99 11.41
N SER A 208 5.03 16.59 11.93
CA SER A 208 3.74 16.82 11.28
C SER A 208 2.69 17.40 12.24
N LYS A 209 1.58 17.89 11.69
CA LYS A 209 0.40 18.32 12.46
C LYS A 209 -0.56 17.15 12.78
N GLY A 210 -0.15 15.91 12.54
CA GLY A 210 -0.92 14.70 12.80
C GLY A 210 -1.03 13.76 11.60
N CYS A 211 -0.69 14.23 10.39
CA CYS A 211 -0.55 13.40 9.19
C CYS A 211 0.70 12.50 9.25
N ILE A 212 0.82 11.60 8.28
CA ILE A 212 2.00 10.76 8.06
C ILE A 212 2.73 11.28 6.83
N ARG A 213 3.90 11.86 7.05
CA ARG A 213 4.75 12.40 5.99
C ARG A 213 5.71 11.33 5.50
N ILE A 214 5.74 11.11 4.20
CA ILE A 214 6.64 10.16 3.52
C ILE A 214 7.50 10.87 2.47
N ALA A 215 8.54 10.20 1.99
CA ALA A 215 9.33 10.68 0.85
C ALA A 215 8.51 10.62 -0.45
N ALA A 216 8.78 11.53 -1.38
CA ALA A 216 8.14 11.58 -2.69
C ALA A 216 8.41 10.30 -3.49
N SER A 217 9.59 9.70 -3.38
CA SER A 217 9.91 8.42 -4.02
C SER A 217 9.00 7.29 -3.51
N LEU A 218 8.76 7.22 -2.19
CA LEU A 218 7.86 6.24 -1.59
C LEU A 218 6.41 6.51 -2.02
N ASN A 219 6.00 7.77 -2.08
CA ASN A 219 4.67 8.13 -2.55
C ASN A 219 4.42 7.63 -3.99
N ARG A 220 5.35 7.92 -4.92
CA ARG A 220 5.26 7.46 -6.31
C ARG A 220 5.25 5.93 -6.41
N PHE A 221 6.09 5.25 -5.62
CA PHE A 221 6.11 3.78 -5.55
C PHE A 221 4.74 3.22 -5.13
N LEU A 222 4.17 3.70 -4.01
CA LEU A 222 2.89 3.23 -3.49
C LEU A 222 1.74 3.51 -4.47
N ASP A 223 1.78 4.69 -5.10
CA ASP A 223 0.75 5.17 -6.01
C ASP A 223 0.76 4.44 -7.36
N ARG A 224 1.91 4.38 -8.03
CA ARG A 224 2.04 3.72 -9.34
C ARG A 224 1.80 2.21 -9.24
N LEU A 225 2.29 1.58 -8.17
CA LEU A 225 2.13 0.13 -7.96
C LEU A 225 0.85 -0.24 -7.20
N GLY A 226 0.03 0.76 -6.84
CA GLY A 226 -1.28 0.54 -6.23
C GLY A 226 -1.25 -0.32 -4.96
N VAL A 227 -0.20 -0.20 -4.13
CA VAL A 227 0.04 -1.09 -2.98
C VAL A 227 -1.12 -1.07 -1.98
N LEU A 228 -1.78 0.08 -1.84
CA LEU A 228 -2.95 0.29 -1.00
C LEU A 228 -4.28 0.43 -1.78
N ASP A 229 -4.31 0.11 -3.07
CA ASP A 229 -5.43 0.46 -3.94
C ASP A 229 -6.52 -0.61 -4.07
N ALA A 230 -6.59 -1.61 -3.18
CA ALA A 230 -7.56 -2.71 -3.34
C ALA A 230 -9.00 -2.22 -3.61
N ASP A 231 -9.44 -1.19 -2.88
CA ASP A 231 -10.77 -0.60 -3.05
C ASP A 231 -10.90 0.25 -4.32
N TYR A 232 -9.87 1.00 -4.69
CA TYR A 232 -9.87 1.79 -5.92
C TYR A 232 -9.85 0.91 -7.16
N LEU A 233 -9.06 -0.18 -7.14
CA LEU A 233 -8.97 -1.16 -8.21
C LEU A 233 -10.29 -1.93 -8.35
N ARG A 234 -10.93 -2.30 -7.23
CA ARG A 234 -12.27 -2.89 -7.26
C ARG A 234 -13.30 -1.94 -7.87
N ALA A 235 -13.35 -0.68 -7.42
CA ALA A 235 -14.25 0.32 -7.99
C ALA A 235 -14.01 0.52 -9.49
N LYS A 236 -12.75 0.53 -9.93
CA LYS A 236 -12.38 0.60 -11.35
C LYS A 236 -12.86 -0.62 -12.14
N ALA A 237 -12.71 -1.82 -11.59
CA ALA A 237 -13.21 -3.06 -12.21
C ALA A 237 -14.75 -3.08 -12.29
N GLU A 238 -15.44 -2.44 -11.34
CA GLU A 238 -16.89 -2.25 -11.31
C GLU A 238 -17.40 -1.12 -12.22
N GLY A 239 -16.50 -0.47 -12.98
CA GLY A 239 -16.85 0.54 -14.00
C GLY A 239 -16.71 1.99 -13.53
N SER A 240 -16.23 2.23 -12.32
CA SER A 240 -15.84 3.60 -11.90
C SER A 240 -14.57 4.04 -12.63
N ALA A 241 -14.37 5.34 -12.75
CA ALA A 241 -13.11 5.92 -13.24
C ALA A 241 -12.52 6.85 -12.17
N PRO A 242 -11.89 6.30 -11.10
CA PRO A 242 -11.31 7.14 -10.06
C PRO A 242 -10.18 7.98 -10.65
N TRP A 243 -10.43 9.28 -10.84
CA TRP A 243 -9.50 10.21 -11.49
C TRP A 243 -8.14 10.30 -10.78
N VAL A 244 -8.09 9.93 -9.50
CA VAL A 244 -6.87 9.92 -8.73
C VAL A 244 -5.91 8.83 -9.19
N LEU A 245 -6.35 7.74 -9.83
CA LEU A 245 -5.43 6.69 -10.28
C LEU A 245 -4.59 7.18 -11.48
N PRO A 246 -3.27 6.99 -11.46
CA PRO A 246 -2.42 7.47 -12.55
C PRO A 246 -2.65 6.64 -13.82
N PRO A 247 -2.51 7.23 -15.02
CA PRO A 247 -2.72 6.50 -16.28
C PRO A 247 -1.67 5.41 -16.53
N ASP A 248 -0.48 5.56 -15.97
CA ASP A 248 0.63 4.60 -16.04
C ASP A 248 0.69 3.66 -14.83
N GLN A 249 -0.42 3.51 -14.09
CA GLN A 249 -0.51 2.57 -12.97
C GLN A 249 -0.19 1.15 -13.43
N ALA A 250 0.64 0.46 -12.66
CA ALA A 250 0.97 -0.96 -12.81
C ALA A 250 0.68 -1.64 -11.46
N PRO A 251 -0.60 -1.82 -11.09
CA PRO A 251 -0.97 -2.27 -9.76
C PRO A 251 -0.47 -3.69 -9.49
N VAL A 252 -0.05 -3.93 -8.26
CA VAL A 252 0.35 -5.26 -7.79
C VAL A 252 -0.87 -6.15 -7.59
N GLU A 253 -0.69 -7.45 -7.86
CA GLU A 253 -1.65 -8.47 -7.42
C GLU A 253 -1.64 -8.57 -5.89
N GLY A 254 -2.82 -8.67 -5.28
CA GLY A 254 -2.95 -8.68 -3.83
C GLY A 254 -2.73 -7.30 -3.18
N ALA A 255 -2.97 -6.21 -3.93
CA ALA A 255 -3.08 -4.87 -3.34
C ALA A 255 -3.91 -4.91 -2.06
N GLY A 256 -3.44 -4.22 -1.02
CA GLY A 256 -4.17 -4.11 0.24
C GLY A 256 -4.95 -2.81 0.33
N ARG A 257 -5.47 -2.55 1.53
CA ARG A 257 -6.20 -1.31 1.85
C ARG A 257 -5.97 -0.81 3.28
N TYR A 258 -5.01 -1.39 4.00
CA TYR A 258 -4.84 -1.12 5.42
C TYR A 258 -3.56 -0.36 5.71
N LEU A 259 -3.73 0.78 6.40
CA LEU A 259 -2.68 1.47 7.12
C LEU A 259 -2.81 1.12 8.60
N ILE A 260 -1.73 0.61 9.19
CA ILE A 260 -1.65 0.24 10.60
C ILE A 260 -0.73 1.26 11.27
N VAL A 261 -1.19 1.92 12.33
CA VAL A 261 -0.37 2.86 13.10
C VAL A 261 -0.21 2.33 14.52
N VAL A 262 1.04 2.14 14.92
CA VAL A 262 1.45 1.62 16.22
C VAL A 262 2.36 2.62 16.92
N ASP A 263 2.47 2.48 18.23
CA ASP A 263 3.49 3.17 19.02
C ASP A 263 4.18 2.12 19.88
N THR A 264 5.43 1.79 19.51
CA THR A 264 6.19 0.78 20.26
C THR A 264 6.68 1.28 21.62
N GLY A 265 6.51 2.58 21.93
CA GLY A 265 6.95 3.16 23.20
C GLY A 265 8.45 3.07 23.44
N ARG A 266 9.27 2.89 22.38
CA ARG A 266 10.72 2.74 22.51
C ARG A 266 11.34 3.98 23.15
N SER A 267 12.01 3.78 24.28
CA SER A 267 12.76 4.82 24.98
C SER A 267 14.04 5.21 24.24
N GLU A 268 14.68 4.25 23.57
CA GLU A 268 15.95 4.45 22.85
C GLU A 268 15.75 4.30 21.34
N ARG A 269 16.48 5.12 20.60
CA ARG A 269 16.46 5.09 19.13
C ARG A 269 17.30 3.91 18.63
N PRO A 270 16.71 2.97 17.87
CA PRO A 270 17.46 1.83 17.35
C PRO A 270 18.42 2.28 16.25
N ALA A 271 19.55 1.59 16.12
CA ALA A 271 20.57 1.91 15.12
C ALA A 271 20.06 1.84 13.67
N TRP A 272 19.09 0.96 13.39
CA TRP A 272 18.49 0.81 12.05
C TRP A 272 17.49 1.93 11.69
N SER A 273 17.06 2.75 12.66
CA SER A 273 16.27 3.97 12.41
C SER A 273 16.98 5.21 12.96
N PRO A 274 18.11 5.61 12.33
CA PRO A 274 18.89 6.75 12.80
C PRO A 274 18.07 8.05 12.71
N PRO A 275 18.39 9.07 13.52
CA PRO A 275 17.74 10.36 13.40
C PRO A 275 18.04 10.99 12.04
N PRO A 276 17.17 11.87 11.51
CA PRO A 276 17.46 12.61 10.30
C PRO A 276 18.76 13.40 10.42
N LYS A 277 19.47 13.57 9.30
CA LYS A 277 20.67 14.40 9.26
C LYS A 277 20.30 15.85 9.63
N SER A 278 21.00 16.43 10.61
CA SER A 278 20.81 17.80 11.05
C SER A 278 21.32 18.78 9.99
N GLY A 279 20.41 19.48 9.31
CA GLY A 279 20.70 20.68 8.51
C GLY A 279 20.13 21.96 9.16
N PRO A 280 20.47 23.16 8.68
CA PRO A 280 19.78 24.40 9.08
C PRO A 280 18.32 24.39 8.61
N LEU A 281 17.40 24.95 9.41
CA LEU A 281 16.04 25.24 8.99
C LEU A 281 16.00 26.63 8.32
N PRO A 282 15.18 26.85 7.29
CA PRO A 282 14.70 28.19 7.01
C PRO A 282 13.92 28.70 8.23
N THR A 283 14.20 29.91 8.68
CA THR A 283 13.53 30.55 9.83
C THR A 283 12.01 30.51 9.65
N GLY A 284 11.25 29.95 10.60
CA GLY A 284 9.78 29.84 10.54
C GLY A 284 9.22 28.60 9.82
N ALA A 285 10.06 27.80 9.16
CA ALA A 285 9.65 26.57 8.46
C ALA A 285 9.22 25.45 9.40
N ASP A 286 9.58 25.52 10.68
CA ASP A 286 9.16 24.53 11.67
C ASP A 286 7.65 24.39 11.70
N SER A 287 6.90 25.49 11.57
CA SER A 287 5.44 25.56 11.76
C SER A 287 4.62 25.28 10.49
N ALA A 288 5.27 25.09 9.35
CA ALA A 288 4.59 24.87 8.08
C ALA A 288 3.89 23.50 8.05
N PRO A 289 2.61 23.44 7.68
CA PRO A 289 1.92 22.16 7.43
C PRO A 289 2.62 21.36 6.33
#